data_AF-A0A5D2I196-F1
#
_entry.id   AF-A0A5D2I196-F1
#
_cell.length_a   1.000
_cell.length_b   1.000
_cell.length_c   1.000
_cell.angle_alpha   90.00
_cell.angle_beta   90.00
_cell.angle_gamma   90.00
#
_symmetry.space_group_name_H-M   'P 1'
#
loop_
_entity.id
_entity.type
_entity.pdbx_description
1 polymer ?
#
loop_
_entity_poly.entity_id
_entity_poly.type
_entity_poly.pdbx_seq_one_letter_code
_entity_poly.pdbx_strand_id
1 'polypeptide(L)'
;MAILYKSQDFIHWTMHQDPLYSSSKTEMWVCPDFFPVSINDTNGVDTSIENPSVRHVMKASFNSHDVYIGTYVNEQERFLPDADFTGTSSDLRFDYGKFYASKSFFDSKKNRRILCAWVNESDSMEDDLKKGWSGLQLESGSIFEVSGITASQADIEIMFELPKLEEAEFIDTSLVDPQLICDKQDASVTEKFRPFGLLALATMDLTEQTAIFFRVFRDHKDYKVLMCSDQKRSSLRNELDKTTYGAFVDIDPQREMVSLRTLIDHSIIESFGGKGRSVITTRVYPELAINDEAHLFAFNNGSLSVKVSRLNAWSMNKAQITAGGKTETLSEDFSRKK
;
A
#
# COMPACT_ATOMS: atom_id res chain seq x y z
N MET A 1 10.61 19.96 13.10
CA MET A 1 10.08 21.31 12.78
C MET A 1 9.13 21.22 11.60
N ALA A 2 8.20 22.16 11.47
CA ALA A 2 7.26 22.25 10.34
C ALA A 2 7.61 23.42 9.43
N ILE A 3 8.20 23.12 8.28
CA ILE A 3 8.62 24.11 7.28
C ILE A 3 7.38 24.55 6.51
N LEU A 4 7.17 25.87 6.39
CA LEU A 4 6.03 26.45 5.70
C LEU A 4 6.41 26.86 4.28
N TYR A 5 5.52 26.58 3.34
CA TYR A 5 5.61 27.05 1.95
C TYR A 5 4.32 27.77 1.57
N LYS A 6 4.44 28.78 0.71
CA LYS A 6 3.30 29.54 0.18
C LYS A 6 3.27 29.48 -1.34
N SER A 7 2.07 29.47 -1.88
CA SER A 7 1.80 29.55 -3.31
C SER A 7 0.46 30.24 -3.57
N GLN A 8 0.36 30.96 -4.68
CA GLN A 8 -0.89 31.56 -5.16
C GLN A 8 -1.58 30.69 -6.22
N ASP A 9 -0.83 29.78 -6.85
CA ASP A 9 -1.28 28.98 -8.01
C ASP A 9 -1.17 27.47 -7.76
N PHE A 10 -0.69 27.06 -6.58
CA PHE A 10 -0.39 25.68 -6.20
C PHE A 10 0.72 25.01 -7.06
N ILE A 11 1.42 25.76 -7.91
CA ILE A 11 2.50 25.27 -8.78
C ILE A 11 3.84 25.81 -8.29
N HIS A 12 3.94 27.12 -8.07
CA HIS A 12 5.17 27.77 -7.64
C HIS A 12 5.13 28.02 -6.13
N TRP A 13 6.08 27.41 -5.43
CA TRP A 13 6.13 27.44 -3.97
C TRP A 13 7.36 28.19 -3.49
N THR A 14 7.14 29.17 -2.61
CA THR A 14 8.22 29.89 -1.93
C THR A 14 8.26 29.46 -0.46
N MET A 15 9.43 29.03 0.00
CA MET A 15 9.63 28.69 1.42
C MET A 15 9.52 29.97 2.25
N HIS A 16 8.71 29.93 3.32
CA HIS A 16 8.63 31.03 4.27
C HIS A 16 9.92 31.09 5.11
N GLN A 17 10.35 32.29 5.51
CA GLN A 17 11.61 32.46 6.25
C GLN A 17 11.59 31.75 7.60
N ASP A 18 10.45 31.81 8.30
CA ASP A 18 10.24 31.13 9.57
C ASP A 18 9.36 29.88 9.39
N PRO A 19 9.65 28.79 10.13
CA PRO A 19 8.77 27.62 10.15
C PRO A 19 7.42 27.97 10.81
N LEU A 20 6.36 27.26 10.41
CA LEU A 20 5.04 27.39 11.04
C LEU A 20 5.14 27.12 12.54
N TYR A 21 5.93 26.11 12.91
CA TYR A 21 6.32 25.83 14.29
C TYR A 21 7.58 24.97 14.36
N SER A 22 8.33 25.11 15.45
CA SER A 22 9.51 24.29 15.75
C SER A 22 9.68 24.11 17.26
N SER A 23 10.16 22.94 17.67
CA SER A 23 10.56 22.66 19.05
C SER A 23 11.96 22.06 19.07
N SER A 24 12.79 22.51 20.01
CA SER A 24 14.14 21.96 20.27
C SER A 24 14.10 20.66 21.09
N LYS A 25 12.94 20.28 21.63
CA LYS A 25 12.73 19.09 22.47
C LYS A 25 12.30 17.85 21.67
N THR A 26 12.21 17.97 20.34
CA THR A 26 11.67 16.92 19.46
C THR A 26 12.64 16.59 18.34
N GLU A 27 12.53 15.37 17.79
CA GLU A 27 13.33 14.93 16.65
C GLU A 27 12.69 15.31 15.30
N MET A 28 12.93 14.50 14.26
CA MET A 28 12.32 14.67 12.94
C MET A 28 10.81 14.52 13.03
N TRP A 29 10.09 15.47 12.44
CA TRP A 29 8.64 15.46 12.38
C TRP A 29 8.19 14.69 11.14
N VAL A 30 7.38 13.66 11.33
CA VAL A 30 6.83 12.81 10.27
C VAL A 30 5.33 13.06 10.13
N CYS A 31 4.80 12.96 8.91
CA CYS A 31 3.36 13.12 8.62
C CYS A 31 2.71 14.32 9.33
N PRO A 32 3.20 15.56 9.11
CA PRO A 32 2.55 16.73 9.68
C PRO A 32 1.12 16.87 9.14
N ASP A 33 0.26 17.42 9.99
CA ASP A 33 -1.11 17.78 9.67
C ASP A 33 -1.50 19.06 10.42
N PHE A 34 -2.20 19.97 9.74
CA PHE A 34 -2.55 21.28 10.29
C PHE A 34 -3.97 21.64 9.89
N PHE A 35 -4.84 21.87 10.87
CA PHE A 35 -6.25 22.13 10.60
C PHE A 35 -6.98 22.84 11.74
N PRO A 36 -8.08 23.56 11.44
CA PRO A 36 -8.91 24.20 12.45
C PRO A 36 -9.95 23.24 13.06
N VAL A 37 -10.39 23.58 14.27
CA VAL A 37 -11.47 22.94 15.03
C VAL A 37 -12.39 24.01 15.62
N SER A 38 -13.70 23.79 15.59
CA SER A 38 -14.67 24.73 16.18
C SER A 38 -14.57 24.77 17.71
N ILE A 39 -14.70 25.96 18.30
CA ILE A 39 -14.66 26.15 19.76
C ILE A 39 -16.00 25.76 20.41
N ASN A 40 -17.11 26.01 19.71
CA ASN A 40 -18.48 25.92 20.26
C ASN A 40 -19.37 24.91 19.51
N ASP A 41 -18.81 24.13 18.58
CA ASP A 41 -19.55 23.16 17.78
C ASP A 41 -18.74 21.85 17.69
N THR A 42 -19.44 20.73 17.52
CA THR A 42 -18.87 19.40 17.28
C THR A 42 -18.64 19.13 15.79
N ASN A 43 -19.15 19.99 14.90
CA ASN A 43 -18.89 19.90 13.47
C ASN A 43 -17.41 20.15 13.13
N GLY A 44 -16.93 19.43 12.10
CA GLY A 44 -15.67 19.74 11.46
C GLY A 44 -15.78 21.03 10.66
N VAL A 45 -14.64 21.68 10.47
CA VAL A 45 -14.50 22.87 9.63
C VAL A 45 -13.47 22.63 8.53
N ASP A 46 -13.69 23.30 7.39
CA ASP A 46 -12.75 23.28 6.28
C ASP A 46 -11.37 23.78 6.73
N THR A 47 -10.32 23.24 6.14
CA THR A 47 -8.94 23.54 6.52
C THR A 47 -8.58 25.01 6.31
N SER A 48 -9.29 25.74 5.46
CA SER A 48 -9.05 27.17 5.20
C SER A 48 -9.76 28.12 6.18
N ILE A 49 -10.50 27.63 7.17
CA ILE A 49 -11.25 28.50 8.08
C ILE A 49 -10.32 29.12 9.14
N GLU A 50 -10.21 30.43 9.11
CA GLU A 50 -9.34 31.21 10.00
C GLU A 50 -10.14 32.37 10.61
N ASN A 51 -10.87 32.12 11.69
CA ASN A 51 -11.64 33.15 12.38
C ASN A 51 -11.67 32.89 13.91
N PRO A 52 -12.16 33.85 14.72
CA PRO A 52 -12.15 33.71 16.19
C PRO A 52 -13.00 32.57 16.75
N SER A 53 -13.83 31.91 15.93
CA SER A 53 -14.66 30.77 16.37
C SER A 53 -13.94 29.43 16.28
N VAL A 54 -12.70 29.39 15.78
CA VAL A 54 -11.90 28.17 15.65
C VAL A 54 -10.57 28.24 16.41
N ARG A 55 -10.07 27.09 16.84
CA ARG A 55 -8.68 26.85 17.26
C ARG A 55 -7.98 26.03 16.19
N HIS A 56 -6.65 25.96 16.23
CA HIS A 56 -5.87 25.16 15.28
C HIS A 56 -5.18 24.00 15.98
N VAL A 57 -5.08 22.89 15.26
CA VAL A 57 -4.34 21.70 15.67
C VAL A 57 -3.11 21.62 14.77
N MET A 58 -1.94 21.52 15.39
CA MET A 58 -0.70 21.19 14.72
C MET A 58 -0.27 19.80 15.13
N LYS A 59 -0.47 18.83 14.27
CA LYS A 59 -0.07 17.45 14.52
C LYS A 59 1.21 17.14 13.75
N ALA A 60 2.11 16.42 14.40
CA ALA A 60 3.22 15.72 13.77
C ALA A 60 3.46 14.42 14.51
N SER A 61 3.89 13.39 13.79
CA SER A 61 4.28 12.09 14.34
C SER A 61 5.77 12.07 14.63
N PHE A 62 6.16 11.71 15.84
CA PHE A 62 7.53 11.38 16.22
C PHE A 62 7.52 10.55 17.52
N ASN A 63 8.47 9.63 17.69
CA ASN A 63 8.54 8.74 18.86
C ASN A 63 7.24 7.98 19.19
N SER A 64 6.46 7.59 18.17
CA SER A 64 5.14 6.93 18.35
C SER A 64 4.05 7.81 18.99
N HIS A 65 4.15 9.13 18.88
CA HIS A 65 3.18 10.08 19.43
C HIS A 65 2.77 11.13 18.41
N ASP A 66 1.55 11.64 18.58
CA ASP A 66 0.97 12.74 17.83
C ASP A 66 0.47 13.82 18.81
N VAL A 67 0.56 15.11 18.44
CA VAL A 67 -0.35 16.26 18.78
C VAL A 67 0.29 17.49 19.46
N TYR A 68 -0.10 18.67 18.93
CA TYR A 68 -0.14 20.00 19.57
C TYR A 68 -1.48 20.72 19.25
N ILE A 69 -2.06 21.44 20.22
CA ILE A 69 -3.22 22.34 20.03
C ILE A 69 -2.80 23.78 20.35
N GLY A 70 -3.33 24.74 19.60
CA GLY A 70 -2.99 26.14 19.79
C GLY A 70 -3.76 27.09 18.88
N THR A 71 -3.17 28.26 18.67
CA THR A 71 -3.73 29.34 17.88
C THR A 71 -2.83 29.61 16.69
N TYR A 72 -3.42 29.68 15.50
CA TYR A 72 -2.73 30.18 14.33
C TYR A 72 -2.83 31.70 14.26
N VAL A 73 -1.70 32.39 14.09
CA VAL A 73 -1.66 33.82 13.90
C VAL A 73 -1.23 34.12 12.48
N ASN A 74 -2.21 34.35 11.61
CA ASN A 74 -2.03 34.54 10.16
C ASN A 74 -1.00 35.65 9.87
N GLU A 75 -1.10 36.81 10.54
CA GLU A 75 -0.18 37.95 10.33
C GLU A 75 1.31 37.60 10.48
N GLN A 76 1.63 36.59 11.31
CA GLN A 76 2.99 36.14 11.55
C GLN A 76 3.28 34.77 10.92
N GLU A 77 2.29 34.11 10.33
CA GLU A 77 2.39 32.76 9.77
C GLU A 77 2.92 31.74 10.78
N ARG A 78 2.49 31.89 12.03
CA ARG A 78 2.99 31.10 13.16
C ARG A 78 1.87 30.43 13.90
N PHE A 79 2.14 29.19 14.30
CA PHE A 79 1.34 28.47 15.27
C PHE A 79 1.89 28.70 16.68
N LEU A 80 1.03 29.17 17.57
CA LEU A 80 1.31 29.39 18.99
C LEU A 80 0.60 28.29 19.78
N PRO A 81 1.33 27.31 20.34
CA PRO A 81 0.70 26.26 21.15
C PRO A 81 0.11 26.85 22.42
N ASP A 82 -1.03 26.34 22.88
CA ASP A 82 -1.63 26.78 24.15
C ASP A 82 -0.80 26.35 25.37
N ALA A 83 0.01 25.30 25.22
CA ALA A 83 0.98 24.83 26.21
C ALA A 83 2.24 24.29 25.52
N ASP A 84 3.40 24.51 26.15
CA ASP A 84 4.66 23.97 25.65
C ASP A 84 4.70 22.45 25.73
N PHE A 85 5.32 21.82 24.74
CA PHE A 85 5.63 20.39 24.77
C PHE A 85 6.49 20.06 26.00
N THR A 86 6.01 19.15 26.83
CA THR A 86 6.74 18.73 28.02
C THR A 86 7.64 17.53 27.73
N GLY A 87 7.32 16.72 26.72
CA GLY A 87 7.97 15.45 26.42
C GLY A 87 7.54 14.33 27.38
N THR A 88 6.42 14.50 28.09
CA THR A 88 5.96 13.60 29.14
C THR A 88 4.62 12.94 28.78
N SER A 89 4.15 12.00 29.60
CA SER A 89 2.83 11.37 29.42
C SER A 89 1.66 12.36 29.59
N SER A 90 1.92 13.58 30.06
CA SER A 90 0.92 14.64 30.21
C SER A 90 0.62 15.39 28.90
N ASP A 91 1.44 15.21 27.86
CA ASP A 91 1.18 15.83 26.56
C ASP A 91 -0.05 15.18 25.89
N LEU A 92 -0.87 15.99 25.21
CA LEU A 92 -2.05 15.53 24.51
C LEU A 92 -1.68 14.60 23.36
N ARG A 93 -2.51 13.56 23.15
CA ARG A 93 -2.39 12.60 22.04
C ARG A 93 -3.77 12.31 21.47
N PHE A 94 -3.83 12.02 20.17
CA PHE A 94 -5.08 11.53 19.57
C PHE A 94 -5.49 10.16 20.12
N ASP A 95 -4.50 9.31 20.35
CA ASP A 95 -4.66 7.99 20.94
C ASP A 95 -3.44 7.69 21.82
N TYR A 96 -3.67 7.09 22.98
CA TYR A 96 -2.63 6.79 23.97
C TYR A 96 -2.10 5.35 23.84
N GLY A 97 -2.56 4.58 22.86
CA GLY A 97 -2.15 3.24 22.48
C GLY A 97 -1.31 3.21 21.19
N LYS A 98 -1.57 2.23 20.31
CA LYS A 98 -0.84 2.05 19.05
C LYS A 98 -1.46 2.87 17.93
N PHE A 99 -0.87 4.03 17.67
CA PHE A 99 -1.42 4.99 16.73
C PHE A 99 -0.30 5.86 16.17
N TYR A 100 -0.07 5.79 14.86
CA TYR A 100 1.04 6.48 14.23
C TYR A 100 0.67 6.98 12.83
N ALA A 101 1.44 7.95 12.35
CA ALA A 101 1.31 8.51 11.00
C ALA A 101 -0.11 9.02 10.68
N SER A 102 -0.82 9.55 11.67
CA SER A 102 -2.21 9.98 11.47
C SER A 102 -2.35 11.16 10.51
N LYS A 103 -3.46 11.21 9.77
CA LYS A 103 -3.78 12.28 8.83
C LYS A 103 -5.27 12.47 8.75
N SER A 104 -5.70 13.72 8.72
CA SER A 104 -7.12 14.07 8.66
C SER A 104 -7.49 14.70 7.31
N PHE A 105 -8.79 14.68 7.02
CA PHE A 105 -9.40 15.47 5.96
C PHE A 105 -10.81 15.92 6.36
N PHE A 106 -11.29 16.99 5.73
CA PHE A 106 -12.64 17.51 5.96
C PHE A 106 -13.66 16.84 5.02
N ASP A 107 -14.68 16.21 5.61
CA ASP A 107 -15.85 15.67 4.92
C ASP A 107 -16.94 16.75 4.90
N SER A 108 -16.92 17.58 3.85
CA SER A 108 -17.84 18.69 3.66
C SER A 108 -19.30 18.27 3.47
N LYS A 109 -19.56 17.01 3.07
CA LYS A 109 -20.94 16.50 2.93
C LYS A 109 -21.61 16.24 4.28
N LYS A 110 -20.81 15.90 5.29
CA LYS A 110 -21.31 15.59 6.65
C LYS A 110 -20.82 16.58 7.71
N ASN A 111 -20.17 17.67 7.30
CA ASN A 111 -19.59 18.69 8.18
C ASN A 111 -18.77 18.08 9.32
N ARG A 112 -17.85 17.18 9.00
CA ARG A 112 -17.01 16.49 9.99
C ARG A 112 -15.59 16.35 9.51
N ARG A 113 -14.65 16.28 10.45
CA ARG A 113 -13.26 15.93 10.15
C ARG A 113 -13.06 14.44 10.41
N ILE A 114 -12.51 13.73 9.44
CA ILE A 114 -12.20 12.31 9.54
C ILE A 114 -10.70 12.18 9.78
N LEU A 115 -10.31 11.43 10.81
CA LEU A 115 -8.93 11.13 11.14
C LEU A 115 -8.64 9.66 10.78
N CYS A 116 -7.61 9.43 9.98
CA CYS A 116 -7.09 8.11 9.68
C CYS A 116 -5.71 7.97 10.32
N ALA A 117 -5.35 6.77 10.76
CA ALA A 117 -4.04 6.51 11.31
C ALA A 117 -3.64 5.07 11.05
N TRP A 118 -2.33 4.82 11.15
CA TRP A 118 -1.78 3.49 11.12
C TRP A 118 -1.71 2.95 12.55
N VAL A 119 -2.31 1.78 12.76
CA VAL A 119 -2.23 1.00 14.00
C VAL A 119 -1.30 -0.18 13.70
N ASN A 120 -0.16 -0.25 14.38
CA ASN A 120 0.74 -1.39 14.28
C ASN A 120 0.27 -2.54 15.19
N GLU A 121 0.66 -3.78 14.85
CA GLU A 121 0.27 -4.99 15.58
C GLU A 121 0.77 -4.98 17.04
N SER A 122 0.02 -5.60 17.94
CA SER A 122 0.20 -5.53 19.41
C SER A 122 0.24 -6.87 20.14
N ASP A 123 0.36 -7.94 19.39
CA ASP A 123 0.48 -9.30 19.88
C ASP A 123 1.91 -9.67 20.29
N SER A 124 1.99 -10.79 21.02
CA SER A 124 3.24 -11.51 21.19
C SER A 124 3.46 -12.44 19.99
N MET A 125 4.73 -12.79 19.73
CA MET A 125 5.12 -13.80 18.74
C MET A 125 4.38 -15.16 18.91
N GLU A 126 3.76 -15.40 20.06
CA GLU A 126 2.99 -16.61 20.38
C GLU A 126 1.51 -16.53 19.92
N ASP A 127 0.94 -15.33 19.81
CA ASP A 127 -0.42 -15.13 19.28
C ASP A 127 -0.43 -15.11 17.73
N ASP A 128 0.66 -14.67 17.12
CA ASP A 128 1.01 -14.86 15.71
C ASP A 128 0.92 -16.33 15.26
N LEU A 129 1.38 -17.25 16.12
CA LEU A 129 1.31 -18.70 15.90
C LEU A 129 -0.13 -19.24 15.96
N LYS A 130 -1.03 -18.57 16.70
CA LYS A 130 -2.44 -18.98 16.86
C LYS A 130 -3.33 -18.53 15.70
N LYS A 131 -3.00 -17.41 15.05
CA LYS A 131 -3.75 -16.82 13.91
C LYS A 131 -3.45 -17.51 12.58
N GLY A 132 -2.43 -18.37 12.55
CA GLY A 132 -2.16 -19.30 11.45
C GLY A 132 -1.05 -18.88 10.49
N TRP A 133 -0.43 -17.71 10.65
CA TRP A 133 0.83 -17.38 9.97
C TRP A 133 1.54 -16.18 10.61
N SER A 134 2.86 -16.30 10.79
CA SER A 134 3.85 -15.23 11.01
C SER A 134 5.20 -15.80 10.61
N GLY A 135 5.78 -15.28 9.52
CA GLY A 135 6.93 -15.88 8.86
C GLY A 135 6.60 -17.20 8.13
N LEU A 136 6.27 -17.12 6.85
CA LEU A 136 6.06 -18.30 5.99
C LEU A 136 7.30 -18.54 5.12
N GLN A 137 7.97 -19.67 5.26
CA GLN A 137 9.01 -20.07 4.29
C GLN A 137 8.30 -20.71 3.08
N LEU A 138 8.34 -20.04 1.93
CA LEU A 138 7.93 -20.63 0.67
C LEU A 138 9.08 -21.47 0.13
N GLU A 139 9.00 -22.78 0.33
CA GLU A 139 9.92 -23.75 -0.24
C GLU A 139 9.83 -23.77 -1.78
N SER A 140 10.85 -24.34 -2.41
CA SER A 140 10.89 -24.49 -3.87
C SER A 140 9.66 -25.23 -4.39
N GLY A 141 8.94 -24.62 -5.34
CA GLY A 141 7.73 -25.17 -5.94
C GLY A 141 6.49 -25.12 -5.04
N SER A 142 6.55 -24.41 -3.92
CA SER A 142 5.41 -24.31 -3.00
C SER A 142 4.37 -23.31 -3.48
N ILE A 143 3.11 -23.64 -3.18
CA ILE A 143 1.94 -22.79 -3.38
C ILE A 143 1.16 -22.83 -2.07
N PHE A 144 0.86 -21.66 -1.52
CA PHE A 144 0.19 -21.48 -0.25
C PHE A 144 -1.07 -20.65 -0.46
N GLU A 145 -2.24 -21.22 -0.14
CA GLU A 145 -3.51 -20.52 -0.26
C GLU A 145 -3.68 -19.49 0.86
N VAL A 146 -4.01 -18.26 0.48
CA VAL A 146 -4.40 -17.20 1.41
C VAL A 146 -5.91 -17.27 1.59
N SER A 147 -6.34 -17.95 2.66
CA SER A 147 -7.74 -18.19 2.98
C SER A 147 -8.33 -17.14 3.92
N GLY A 148 -9.66 -17.17 4.11
CA GLY A 148 -10.38 -16.28 5.02
C GLY A 148 -10.66 -14.87 4.47
N ILE A 149 -10.49 -14.68 3.16
CA ILE A 149 -10.75 -13.43 2.45
C ILE A 149 -11.67 -13.66 1.24
N THR A 150 -12.25 -12.58 0.72
CA THR A 150 -12.94 -12.55 -0.57
C THR A 150 -11.92 -12.23 -1.66
N ALA A 151 -11.27 -13.25 -2.23
CA ALA A 151 -10.14 -13.02 -3.14
C ALA A 151 -10.50 -12.31 -4.46
N SER A 152 -11.79 -12.33 -4.85
CA SER A 152 -12.29 -11.52 -5.97
C SER A 152 -12.28 -10.02 -5.70
N GLN A 153 -12.23 -9.60 -4.43
CA GLN A 153 -12.21 -8.20 -4.02
C GLN A 153 -11.37 -8.01 -2.75
N ALA A 154 -10.06 -7.82 -2.90
CA ALA A 154 -9.13 -7.84 -1.77
C ALA A 154 -7.99 -6.81 -1.90
N ASP A 155 -7.47 -6.37 -0.75
CA ASP A 155 -6.21 -5.63 -0.61
C ASP A 155 -5.19 -6.57 0.05
N ILE A 156 -4.03 -6.73 -0.58
CA ILE A 156 -2.99 -7.66 -0.15
C ILE A 156 -1.69 -6.90 0.01
N GLU A 157 -0.98 -7.09 1.12
CA GLU A 157 0.36 -6.60 1.37
C GLU A 157 1.29 -7.77 1.76
N ILE A 158 2.26 -8.09 0.90
CA ILE A 158 3.24 -9.17 1.13
C ILE A 158 4.67 -8.63 1.07
N MET A 159 5.54 -9.11 1.96
CA MET A 159 6.96 -8.79 1.98
C MET A 159 7.82 -10.05 1.95
N PHE A 160 8.76 -10.07 1.01
CA PHE A 160 9.69 -11.17 0.80
C PHE A 160 11.10 -10.79 1.24
N GLU A 161 11.71 -11.68 1.99
CA GLU A 161 13.13 -11.71 2.33
C GLU A 161 13.80 -12.83 1.52
N LEU A 162 14.99 -12.57 1.00
CA LEU A 162 15.73 -13.46 0.09
C LEU A 162 17.01 -13.93 0.78
N PRO A 163 17.01 -15.07 1.49
CA PRO A 163 18.12 -15.45 2.36
C PRO A 163 19.40 -15.85 1.61
N LYS A 164 19.27 -16.24 0.33
CA LYS A 164 20.36 -16.75 -0.53
C LYS A 164 20.56 -15.89 -1.76
N LEU A 165 20.43 -14.58 -1.60
CA LEU A 165 20.46 -13.61 -2.70
C LEU A 165 21.75 -13.69 -3.54
N GLU A 166 22.86 -14.10 -2.94
CA GLU A 166 24.15 -14.34 -3.62
C GLU A 166 24.10 -15.43 -4.69
N GLU A 167 23.09 -16.31 -4.67
CA GLU A 167 22.84 -17.33 -5.69
C GLU A 167 21.99 -16.81 -6.86
N ALA A 168 21.60 -15.52 -6.86
CA ALA A 168 20.87 -14.89 -7.94
C ALA A 168 21.65 -14.92 -9.26
N GLU A 169 20.91 -15.11 -10.35
CA GLU A 169 21.51 -15.28 -11.66
C GLU A 169 21.98 -13.96 -12.24
N PHE A 170 23.10 -14.03 -12.96
CA PHE A 170 23.62 -12.87 -13.65
C PHE A 170 22.86 -12.62 -14.96
N ILE A 171 22.36 -11.40 -15.14
CA ILE A 171 21.88 -10.91 -16.43
C ILE A 171 22.26 -9.43 -16.55
N ASP A 172 22.67 -9.05 -17.76
CA ASP A 172 22.89 -7.65 -18.09
C ASP A 172 21.53 -7.00 -18.39
N THR A 173 20.99 -6.28 -17.41
CA THR A 173 19.67 -5.66 -17.52
C THR A 173 19.67 -4.37 -18.34
N SER A 174 20.85 -3.79 -18.61
CA SER A 174 20.99 -2.53 -19.34
C SER A 174 20.64 -2.63 -20.83
N LEU A 175 20.55 -3.87 -21.35
CA LEU A 175 20.35 -4.16 -22.76
C LEU A 175 18.97 -4.75 -23.09
N VAL A 176 18.06 -4.87 -22.12
CA VAL A 176 16.84 -5.67 -22.29
C VAL A 176 15.60 -4.97 -21.74
N ASP A 177 14.52 -4.99 -22.52
CA ASP A 177 13.20 -4.51 -22.12
C ASP A 177 12.63 -5.41 -20.99
N PRO A 178 12.24 -4.86 -19.82
CA PRO A 178 11.68 -5.64 -18.71
C PRO A 178 10.44 -6.45 -19.10
N GLN A 179 9.61 -5.93 -20.00
CA GLN A 179 8.41 -6.63 -20.46
C GLN A 179 8.77 -7.88 -21.27
N LEU A 180 9.81 -7.82 -22.11
CA LEU A 180 10.30 -8.99 -22.85
C LEU A 180 10.88 -10.05 -21.91
N ILE A 181 11.53 -9.66 -20.80
CA ILE A 181 12.01 -10.62 -19.80
C ILE A 181 10.84 -11.33 -19.12
N CYS A 182 9.76 -10.62 -18.80
CA CYS A 182 8.56 -11.20 -18.22
C CYS A 182 7.80 -12.09 -19.22
N ASP A 183 7.79 -11.73 -20.51
CA ASP A 183 7.08 -12.49 -21.55
C ASP A 183 7.81 -13.78 -21.96
N LYS A 184 9.15 -13.81 -21.85
CA LYS A 184 9.96 -15.00 -22.14
C LYS A 184 9.60 -16.15 -21.20
N GLN A 185 9.06 -17.20 -21.79
CA GLN A 185 8.84 -18.49 -21.15
C GLN A 185 10.06 -19.38 -21.41
N ASP A 186 11.21 -19.03 -20.86
CA ASP A 186 12.46 -19.74 -21.18
C ASP A 186 12.49 -21.10 -20.46
N ALA A 187 11.92 -22.13 -21.08
CA ALA A 187 11.98 -23.51 -20.64
C ALA A 187 13.41 -24.09 -20.64
N SER A 188 14.38 -23.39 -21.25
CA SER A 188 15.78 -23.82 -21.38
C SER A 188 16.76 -23.21 -20.38
N VAL A 189 16.33 -22.29 -19.51
CA VAL A 189 17.22 -21.69 -18.51
C VAL A 189 16.90 -22.30 -17.15
N THR A 190 17.86 -23.02 -16.58
CA THR A 190 17.80 -23.54 -15.20
C THR A 190 17.90 -22.38 -14.22
N GLU A 191 16.82 -21.60 -14.10
CA GLU A 191 16.82 -20.40 -13.26
C GLU A 191 16.71 -20.74 -11.76
N LYS A 192 17.70 -20.37 -10.95
CA LYS A 192 17.69 -20.66 -9.50
C LYS A 192 16.65 -19.88 -8.69
N PHE A 193 16.46 -18.61 -9.02
CA PHE A 193 15.34 -17.77 -8.55
C PHE A 193 14.29 -17.66 -9.66
N ARG A 194 13.56 -18.75 -9.93
CA ARG A 194 12.31 -18.65 -10.70
C ARG A 194 11.29 -17.78 -9.95
N PRO A 195 10.18 -17.36 -10.60
CA PRO A 195 9.19 -16.44 -10.04
C PRO A 195 8.71 -16.78 -8.62
N PHE A 196 8.67 -15.77 -7.75
CA PHE A 196 7.95 -15.81 -6.47
C PHE A 196 7.02 -14.61 -6.37
N GLY A 197 5.84 -14.80 -5.78
CA GLY A 197 4.82 -13.76 -5.78
C GLY A 197 3.44 -14.26 -5.38
N LEU A 198 2.42 -13.69 -6.03
CA LEU A 198 1.01 -13.99 -5.84
C LEU A 198 0.38 -14.57 -7.12
N LEU A 199 -0.54 -15.51 -6.95
CA LEU A 199 -1.52 -15.91 -7.96
C LEU A 199 -2.87 -15.35 -7.55
N ALA A 200 -3.33 -14.32 -8.26
CA ALA A 200 -4.58 -13.63 -8.02
C ALA A 200 -5.66 -14.10 -9.01
N LEU A 201 -6.93 -13.99 -8.58
CA LEU A 201 -8.08 -14.43 -9.37
C LEU A 201 -7.83 -15.81 -9.98
N ALA A 202 -7.44 -16.74 -9.12
CA ALA A 202 -7.07 -18.10 -9.50
C ALA A 202 -8.19 -19.08 -9.14
N THR A 203 -8.36 -20.14 -9.93
CA THR A 203 -9.17 -21.29 -9.52
C THR A 203 -8.38 -22.18 -8.55
N MET A 204 -9.06 -22.99 -7.75
CA MET A 204 -8.41 -23.92 -6.81
C MET A 204 -7.42 -24.88 -7.50
N ASP A 205 -7.77 -25.35 -8.70
CA ASP A 205 -6.92 -26.23 -9.52
C ASP A 205 -5.89 -25.45 -10.35
N LEU A 206 -5.83 -24.13 -10.19
CA LEU A 206 -4.98 -23.18 -10.90
C LEU A 206 -5.17 -23.20 -12.42
N THR A 207 -6.30 -23.72 -12.93
CA THR A 207 -6.64 -23.70 -14.36
C THR A 207 -6.64 -22.27 -14.91
N GLU A 208 -7.31 -21.35 -14.21
CA GLU A 208 -7.19 -19.91 -14.42
C GLU A 208 -6.38 -19.28 -13.30
N GLN A 209 -5.52 -18.31 -13.64
CA GLN A 209 -4.72 -17.54 -12.69
C GLN A 209 -4.11 -16.29 -13.34
N THR A 210 -3.94 -15.23 -12.56
CA THR A 210 -3.07 -14.09 -12.92
C THR A 210 -1.87 -14.09 -12.00
N ALA A 211 -0.65 -14.20 -12.54
CA ALA A 211 0.56 -14.27 -11.73
C ALA A 211 1.22 -12.89 -11.61
N ILE A 212 1.37 -12.40 -10.38
CA ILE A 212 2.09 -11.16 -10.06
C ILE A 212 3.31 -11.55 -9.26
N PHE A 213 4.50 -11.37 -9.82
CA PHE A 213 5.70 -11.96 -9.25
C PHE A 213 6.94 -11.10 -9.44
N PHE A 214 7.96 -11.43 -8.66
CA PHE A 214 9.30 -10.89 -8.83
C PHE A 214 10.26 -11.93 -9.39
N ARG A 215 11.24 -11.43 -10.12
CA ARG A 215 12.49 -12.12 -10.44
C ARG A 215 13.63 -11.23 -9.98
N VAL A 216 14.67 -11.84 -9.42
CA VAL A 216 15.82 -11.11 -8.89
C VAL A 216 17.07 -11.60 -9.57
N PHE A 217 17.84 -10.62 -10.03
CA PHE A 217 19.02 -10.81 -10.84
C PHE A 217 20.21 -10.12 -10.20
N ARG A 218 21.39 -10.68 -10.40
CA ARG A 218 22.65 -10.01 -10.16
C ARG A 218 23.05 -9.23 -11.41
N ASP A 219 23.37 -7.95 -11.25
CA ASP A 219 23.79 -7.07 -12.35
C ASP A 219 25.11 -6.37 -11.96
N HIS A 220 26.21 -6.86 -12.51
CA HIS A 220 27.57 -6.48 -12.17
C HIS A 220 27.88 -6.46 -10.65
N LYS A 221 27.74 -5.29 -10.01
CA LYS A 221 28.01 -5.08 -8.58
C LYS A 221 26.75 -4.96 -7.73
N ASP A 222 25.58 -4.89 -8.35
CA ASP A 222 24.29 -4.66 -7.70
C ASP A 222 23.31 -5.80 -8.01
N TYR A 223 22.10 -5.67 -7.50
CA TYR A 223 20.98 -6.56 -7.81
C TYR A 223 19.87 -5.77 -8.48
N LYS A 224 19.13 -6.44 -9.37
CA LYS A 224 17.98 -5.89 -10.08
C LYS A 224 16.76 -6.71 -9.75
N VAL A 225 15.71 -6.04 -9.32
CA VAL A 225 14.40 -6.66 -9.06
C VAL A 225 13.48 -6.33 -10.22
N LEU A 226 12.99 -7.35 -10.90
CA LEU A 226 12.00 -7.25 -11.96
C LEU A 226 10.64 -7.67 -11.39
N MET A 227 9.64 -6.82 -11.57
CA MET A 227 8.24 -7.13 -11.29
C MET A 227 7.52 -7.47 -12.59
N CYS A 228 6.77 -8.56 -12.58
CA CYS A 228 5.98 -9.03 -13.72
C CYS A 228 4.50 -9.18 -13.33
N SER A 229 3.62 -8.94 -14.30
CA SER A 229 2.22 -9.35 -14.27
C SER A 229 1.95 -10.20 -15.51
N ASP A 230 1.71 -11.50 -15.30
CA ASP A 230 1.45 -12.47 -16.34
C ASP A 230 -0.01 -12.93 -16.30
N GLN A 231 -0.76 -12.51 -17.32
CA GLN A 231 -2.17 -12.83 -17.53
C GLN A 231 -2.41 -13.86 -18.64
N LYS A 232 -1.39 -14.57 -19.14
CA LYS A 232 -1.55 -15.60 -20.19
C LYS A 232 -2.58 -16.68 -19.82
N ARG A 233 -2.68 -17.00 -18.54
CA ARG A 233 -3.63 -17.98 -17.98
C ARG A 233 -4.79 -17.34 -17.20
N SER A 234 -5.01 -16.03 -17.34
CA SER A 234 -6.03 -15.30 -16.58
C SER A 234 -7.48 -15.63 -16.95
N SER A 235 -7.68 -16.31 -18.09
CA SER A 235 -9.01 -16.68 -18.58
C SER A 235 -8.92 -17.87 -19.54
N LEU A 236 -9.95 -18.71 -19.58
CA LEU A 236 -10.14 -19.74 -20.61
C LEU A 236 -10.56 -19.16 -21.97
N ARG A 237 -11.01 -17.91 -22.01
CA ARG A 237 -11.45 -17.25 -23.24
C ARG A 237 -10.26 -16.87 -24.11
N ASN A 238 -10.34 -17.18 -25.41
CA ASN A 238 -9.23 -16.96 -26.35
C ASN A 238 -9.17 -15.53 -26.93
N GLU A 239 -10.29 -14.79 -26.95
CA GLU A 239 -10.39 -13.48 -27.63
C GLU A 239 -9.98 -12.28 -26.75
N LEU A 240 -9.31 -12.53 -25.63
CA LEU A 240 -8.91 -11.49 -24.68
C LEU A 240 -7.45 -11.08 -24.89
N ASP A 241 -7.16 -9.81 -24.65
CA ASP A 241 -5.78 -9.37 -24.48
C ASP A 241 -5.22 -9.94 -23.18
N LYS A 242 -4.17 -10.75 -23.32
CA LYS A 242 -3.45 -11.40 -22.22
C LYS A 242 -1.96 -11.02 -22.22
N THR A 243 -1.65 -9.83 -22.73
CA THR A 243 -0.28 -9.30 -22.81
C THR A 243 0.38 -9.28 -21.44
N THR A 244 1.52 -9.95 -21.27
CA THR A 244 2.31 -9.86 -20.04
C THR A 244 2.96 -8.49 -19.92
N TYR A 245 2.99 -7.91 -18.71
CA TYR A 245 3.66 -6.65 -18.43
C TYR A 245 4.84 -6.85 -17.46
N GLY A 246 5.84 -5.96 -17.56
CA GLY A 246 7.04 -6.01 -16.72
C GLY A 246 7.63 -4.64 -16.44
N ALA A 247 8.15 -4.45 -15.24
CA ALA A 247 8.84 -3.23 -14.84
C ALA A 247 9.96 -3.55 -13.83
N PHE A 248 11.13 -2.93 -14.00
CA PHE A 248 12.14 -2.97 -12.96
C PHE A 248 11.67 -2.16 -11.74
N VAL A 249 12.07 -2.61 -10.55
CA VAL A 249 11.77 -1.98 -9.27
C VAL A 249 13.07 -1.45 -8.69
N ASP A 250 13.13 -0.15 -8.43
CA ASP A 250 14.32 0.53 -7.91
C ASP A 250 14.50 0.27 -6.41
N ILE A 251 14.89 -0.96 -6.08
CA ILE A 251 15.18 -1.42 -4.72
C ILE A 251 16.49 -2.20 -4.66
N ASP A 252 17.17 -2.10 -3.53
CA ASP A 252 18.33 -2.93 -3.21
C ASP A 252 17.89 -4.06 -2.27
N PRO A 253 17.73 -5.31 -2.77
CA PRO A 253 17.28 -6.45 -1.97
C PRO A 253 18.30 -6.87 -0.89
N GLN A 254 19.51 -6.30 -0.86
CA GLN A 254 20.45 -6.48 0.26
C GLN A 254 20.13 -5.59 1.46
N ARG A 255 19.39 -4.49 1.25
CA ARG A 255 19.12 -3.46 2.27
C ARG A 255 17.66 -3.41 2.68
N GLU A 256 16.75 -3.78 1.79
CA GLU A 256 15.32 -3.76 2.07
C GLU A 256 14.62 -5.01 1.51
N MET A 257 13.51 -5.40 2.14
CA MET A 257 12.67 -6.49 1.69
C MET A 257 11.94 -6.14 0.39
N VAL A 258 11.74 -7.14 -0.47
CA VAL A 258 10.94 -6.98 -1.68
C VAL A 258 9.47 -6.97 -1.29
N SER A 259 8.80 -5.83 -1.44
CA SER A 259 7.40 -5.66 -1.05
C SER A 259 6.48 -5.62 -2.27
N LEU A 260 5.29 -6.18 -2.13
CA LEU A 260 4.21 -6.11 -3.10
C LEU A 260 2.91 -5.78 -2.37
N ARG A 261 2.25 -4.71 -2.81
CA ARG A 261 0.83 -4.49 -2.50
C ARG A 261 0.01 -4.77 -3.75
N THR A 262 -1.11 -5.48 -3.63
CA THR A 262 -2.00 -5.75 -4.76
C THR A 262 -3.44 -5.47 -4.36
N LEU A 263 -4.12 -4.62 -5.12
CA LEU A 263 -5.56 -4.42 -5.05
C LEU A 263 -6.22 -5.26 -6.13
N ILE A 264 -7.18 -6.08 -5.75
CA ILE A 264 -7.98 -6.91 -6.65
C ILE A 264 -9.42 -6.41 -6.57
N ASP A 265 -10.03 -6.12 -7.72
CA ASP A 265 -11.45 -5.80 -7.81
C ASP A 265 -12.04 -6.43 -9.08
N HIS A 266 -12.45 -7.68 -8.95
CA HIS A 266 -13.09 -8.53 -9.96
C HIS A 266 -12.31 -8.67 -11.27
N SER A 267 -12.33 -7.64 -12.13
CA SER A 267 -11.68 -7.64 -13.45
C SER A 267 -10.48 -6.70 -13.55
N ILE A 268 -10.08 -6.06 -12.45
CA ILE A 268 -8.90 -5.22 -12.39
C ILE A 268 -7.98 -5.66 -11.25
N ILE A 269 -6.68 -5.65 -11.52
CA ILE A 269 -5.63 -5.87 -10.54
C ILE A 269 -4.66 -4.69 -10.62
N GLU A 270 -4.41 -4.03 -9.50
CA GLU A 270 -3.41 -2.96 -9.37
C GLU A 270 -2.29 -3.42 -8.43
N SER A 271 -1.09 -3.56 -8.96
CA SER A 271 0.05 -4.13 -8.24
C SER A 271 1.16 -3.09 -8.07
N PHE A 272 1.63 -2.92 -6.83
CA PHE A 272 2.60 -1.92 -6.40
C PHE A 272 3.84 -2.61 -5.83
N GLY A 273 4.93 -2.65 -6.61
CA GLY A 273 6.21 -3.21 -6.21
C GLY A 273 7.09 -2.20 -5.48
N GLY A 274 7.83 -2.68 -4.47
CA GLY A 274 8.85 -1.89 -3.77
C GLY A 274 8.29 -0.64 -3.07
N LYS A 275 7.12 -0.77 -2.43
CA LYS A 275 6.34 0.33 -1.81
C LYS A 275 5.83 1.36 -2.84
N GLY A 276 5.46 0.90 -4.04
CA GLY A 276 4.90 1.74 -5.10
C GLY A 276 5.91 2.43 -6.00
N ARG A 277 7.18 2.05 -5.94
CA ARG A 277 8.23 2.52 -6.87
C ARG A 277 7.96 2.06 -8.30
N SER A 278 7.33 0.91 -8.46
CA SER A 278 6.82 0.41 -9.74
C SER A 278 5.38 -0.03 -9.59
N VAL A 279 4.54 0.31 -10.56
CA VAL A 279 3.11 0.02 -10.55
C VAL A 279 2.71 -0.63 -11.86
N ILE A 280 1.97 -1.72 -11.79
CA ILE A 280 1.40 -2.41 -12.95
C ILE A 280 -0.10 -2.60 -12.69
N THR A 281 -0.92 -2.04 -13.58
CA THR A 281 -2.37 -2.24 -13.56
C THR A 281 -2.76 -3.14 -14.73
N THR A 282 -3.51 -4.20 -14.46
CA THR A 282 -3.95 -5.16 -15.47
C THR A 282 -5.46 -5.37 -15.42
N ARG A 283 -6.03 -5.72 -16.57
CA ARG A 283 -7.42 -6.12 -16.72
C ARG A 283 -7.46 -7.59 -17.06
N VAL A 284 -8.28 -8.34 -16.34
CA VAL A 284 -8.44 -9.78 -16.53
C VAL A 284 -9.91 -10.16 -16.44
N TYR A 285 -10.29 -11.23 -17.13
CA TYR A 285 -11.69 -11.65 -17.23
C TYR A 285 -11.80 -13.17 -17.08
N PRO A 286 -11.50 -13.73 -15.90
CA PRO A 286 -11.64 -15.16 -15.64
C PRO A 286 -13.08 -15.62 -15.88
N GLU A 287 -13.23 -16.85 -16.34
CA GLU A 287 -14.53 -17.49 -16.56
C GLU A 287 -14.99 -18.29 -15.34
N LEU A 288 -14.04 -18.84 -14.60
CA LEU A 288 -14.23 -19.71 -13.43
C LEU A 288 -13.85 -19.00 -12.13
N ALA A 289 -12.72 -18.29 -12.09
CA ALA A 289 -12.25 -17.61 -10.88
C ALA A 289 -12.99 -16.28 -10.62
N ILE A 290 -14.31 -16.38 -10.42
CA ILE A 290 -15.23 -15.26 -10.18
C ILE A 290 -15.86 -15.37 -8.80
N ASN A 291 -16.07 -14.24 -8.14
CA ASN A 291 -16.73 -14.17 -6.83
C ASN A 291 -16.08 -15.13 -5.82
N ASP A 292 -16.88 -16.04 -5.23
CA ASP A 292 -16.45 -16.98 -4.19
C ASP A 292 -15.57 -18.12 -4.72
N GLU A 293 -15.53 -18.33 -6.04
CA GLU A 293 -14.66 -19.32 -6.72
C GLU A 293 -13.27 -18.74 -7.04
N ALA A 294 -13.06 -17.44 -6.77
CA ALA A 294 -11.74 -16.84 -6.86
C ALA A 294 -10.93 -17.18 -5.60
N HIS A 295 -9.70 -17.63 -5.82
CA HIS A 295 -8.72 -17.90 -4.78
C HIS A 295 -7.50 -16.99 -4.95
N LEU A 296 -6.75 -16.84 -3.85
CA LEU A 296 -5.48 -16.14 -3.79
C LEU A 296 -4.41 -17.09 -3.27
N PHE A 297 -3.27 -17.14 -3.94
CA PHE A 297 -2.13 -17.93 -3.47
C PHE A 297 -0.86 -17.09 -3.40
N ALA A 298 -0.02 -17.36 -2.41
CA ALA A 298 1.39 -17.00 -2.45
C ALA A 298 2.18 -18.20 -3.02
N PHE A 299 3.14 -17.96 -3.90
CA PHE A 299 3.87 -19.04 -4.55
C PHE A 299 5.36 -18.74 -4.66
N ASN A 300 6.14 -19.80 -4.75
CA ASN A 300 7.55 -19.75 -5.11
C ASN A 300 7.88 -20.88 -6.08
N ASN A 301 8.07 -20.56 -7.35
CA ASN A 301 8.51 -21.53 -8.35
C ASN A 301 10.03 -21.65 -8.42
N GLY A 302 10.78 -20.82 -7.68
CA GLY A 302 12.25 -20.84 -7.63
C GLY A 302 12.80 -22.11 -7.03
N SER A 303 14.04 -22.49 -7.38
CA SER A 303 14.72 -23.63 -6.74
C SER A 303 15.22 -23.31 -5.33
N LEU A 304 15.29 -22.02 -5.00
CA LEU A 304 15.68 -21.51 -3.69
C LEU A 304 14.44 -21.06 -2.92
N SER A 305 14.43 -21.29 -1.61
CA SER A 305 13.32 -20.89 -0.77
C SER A 305 13.33 -19.38 -0.50
N VAL A 306 12.14 -18.80 -0.44
CA VAL A 306 11.90 -17.38 -0.19
C VAL A 306 11.14 -17.26 1.12
N LYS A 307 11.55 -16.32 1.97
CA LYS A 307 10.87 -16.10 3.25
C LYS A 307 9.85 -14.99 3.11
N VAL A 308 8.60 -15.29 3.39
CA VAL A 308 7.52 -14.31 3.52
C VAL A 308 7.54 -13.79 4.95
N SER A 309 8.09 -12.60 5.14
CA SER A 309 8.23 -11.97 6.45
C SER A 309 6.92 -11.34 6.93
N ARG A 310 6.01 -10.99 6.02
CA ARG A 310 4.67 -10.46 6.31
C ARG A 310 3.73 -10.73 5.14
N LEU A 311 2.45 -11.02 5.41
CA LEU A 311 1.41 -11.30 4.41
C LEU A 311 0.02 -10.87 4.89
N ASN A 312 -0.30 -9.59 4.87
CA ASN A 312 -1.67 -9.19 5.23
C ASN A 312 -2.59 -9.29 4.02
N ALA A 313 -3.82 -9.74 4.24
CA ALA A 313 -4.87 -9.68 3.25
C ALA A 313 -6.19 -9.26 3.89
N TRP A 314 -6.93 -8.40 3.21
CA TRP A 314 -8.21 -7.87 3.66
C TRP A 314 -9.26 -8.01 2.57
N SER A 315 -10.43 -8.56 2.90
CA SER A 315 -11.61 -8.45 2.05
C SER A 315 -12.03 -6.98 1.95
N MET A 316 -12.23 -6.49 0.73
CA MET A 316 -12.73 -5.14 0.51
C MET A 316 -14.25 -5.15 0.38
N ASN A 317 -14.91 -4.26 1.13
CA ASN A 317 -16.35 -4.06 0.98
C ASN A 317 -16.66 -3.39 -0.37
N LYS A 318 -17.83 -3.70 -0.93
CA LYS A 318 -18.36 -3.01 -2.11
C LYS A 318 -18.52 -1.51 -1.81
N ALA A 319 -17.97 -0.67 -2.69
CA ALA A 319 -18.20 0.77 -2.62
C ALA A 319 -19.60 1.11 -3.13
N GLN A 320 -20.28 2.07 -2.51
CA GLN A 320 -21.50 2.66 -3.07
C GLN A 320 -21.14 3.69 -4.14
N ILE A 321 -21.20 3.28 -5.41
CA ILE A 321 -20.93 4.15 -6.55
C ILE A 321 -22.27 4.75 -7.00
N THR A 322 -22.45 6.07 -6.83
CA THR A 322 -23.69 6.75 -7.24
C THR A 322 -23.58 7.26 -8.66
N ALA A 323 -24.50 6.81 -9.54
CA ALA A 323 -24.70 7.38 -10.85
C ALA A 323 -26.02 8.16 -10.85
N GLY A 324 -25.96 9.49 -11.03
CA GLY A 324 -27.16 10.30 -11.30
C GLY A 324 -28.21 10.41 -10.19
N GLY A 325 -27.82 10.39 -8.91
CA GLY A 325 -28.74 10.67 -7.80
C GLY A 325 -29.71 9.54 -7.43
N LYS A 326 -29.55 8.34 -8.01
CA LYS A 326 -30.17 7.11 -7.51
C LYS A 326 -29.09 6.19 -6.97
N THR A 327 -29.25 5.77 -5.72
CA THR A 327 -28.42 4.75 -5.10
C THR A 327 -28.90 3.40 -5.62
N GLU A 328 -28.25 2.85 -6.63
CA GLU A 328 -28.43 1.44 -6.98
C GLU A 328 -27.32 0.64 -6.30
N THR A 329 -27.72 -0.27 -5.41
CA THR A 329 -26.85 -1.35 -4.99
C THR A 329 -26.80 -2.30 -6.18
N LEU A 330 -25.65 -2.41 -6.87
CA LEU A 330 -25.45 -3.43 -7.90
C LEU A 330 -25.43 -4.80 -7.21
N SER A 331 -26.61 -5.35 -6.94
CA SER A 331 -26.84 -6.77 -6.72
C SER A 331 -26.85 -7.45 -8.08
N GLU A 332 -26.12 -8.55 -8.16
CA GLU A 332 -25.93 -9.39 -9.34
C GLU A 332 -27.24 -9.68 -10.06
N ASP A 333 -27.31 -9.26 -11.33
CA ASP A 333 -28.11 -9.96 -12.31
C ASP A 333 -27.56 -9.68 -13.72
N PHE A 334 -26.37 -10.22 -14.00
CA PHE A 334 -25.97 -10.47 -15.40
C PHE A 334 -26.59 -11.79 -15.87
N SER A 335 -27.91 -11.89 -15.76
CA SER A 335 -28.66 -12.86 -16.54
C SER A 335 -28.72 -12.37 -17.99
N ARG A 336 -28.08 -13.16 -18.88
CA ARG A 336 -28.14 -13.09 -20.35
C ARG A 336 -29.41 -12.40 -20.86
N LYS A 337 -29.24 -11.29 -21.60
CA LYS A 337 -30.14 -10.97 -22.70
C LYS A 337 -29.42 -11.24 -24.01
N LYS A 338 -30.01 -12.21 -24.73
CA LYS A 338 -29.69 -12.84 -26.02
C LYS A 338 -28.65 -12.17 -26.90
#